data_AF-A0A936HGS7-F1
#
_entry.id   AF-A0A936HGS7-F1
#
_cell.length_a   1.000
_cell.length_b   1.000
_cell.length_c   1.000
_cell.angle_alpha   90.00
_cell.angle_beta   90.00
_cell.angle_gamma   90.00
#
_symmetry.space_group_name_H-M   'P 1'
#
loop_
_entity.id
_entity.type
_entity.pdbx_description
1 polymer ?
#
loop_
_entity_poly.entity_id
_entity_poly.type
_entity_poly.pdbx_seq_one_letter_code
_entity_poly.pdbx_strand_id
1 'polypeptide(L)' 'MASRRGGRPPGGLYGAPDPTRGALWYHADYADPPWTRSMTRTTQIGRHIYYVQG' A
#
# COMPACT_ATOMS: atom_id res chain seq x y z
N MET A 1 -0.97 -32.07 -12.68
CA MET A 1 -1.55 -31.43 -11.48
C MET A 1 -0.84 -30.10 -11.26
N ALA A 2 -1.50 -28.97 -11.53
CA ALA A 2 -0.93 -27.65 -11.31
C ALA A 2 -1.60 -27.03 -10.08
N SER A 3 -0.84 -26.77 -9.02
CA SER A 3 -1.29 -25.93 -7.91
C SER A 3 -0.41 -24.68 -7.85
N ARG A 4 -0.97 -23.58 -8.37
CA ARG A 4 -0.47 -22.23 -8.19
C ARG A 4 -0.67 -21.83 -6.72
N ARG A 5 0.37 -21.28 -6.10
CA ARG A 5 0.37 -20.02 -5.30
C ARG A 5 1.62 -19.97 -4.40
N GLY A 6 2.79 -19.81 -5.01
CA GLY A 6 3.91 -19.13 -4.36
C GLY A 6 3.72 -17.63 -4.51
N GLY A 7 2.70 -17.07 -3.86
CA GLY A 7 2.45 -15.63 -3.88
C GLY A 7 3.57 -14.92 -3.13
N ARG A 8 4.39 -14.18 -3.85
CA ARG A 8 5.37 -13.22 -3.30
C ARG A 8 4.73 -12.45 -2.14
N PRO A 9 5.29 -12.47 -0.91
CA PRO A 9 4.72 -11.71 0.20
C PRO A 9 4.76 -10.22 -0.17
N PRO A 10 3.62 -9.51 -0.16
CA PRO A 10 3.64 -8.06 -0.25
C PRO A 10 4.19 -7.51 1.06
N GLY A 11 5.35 -6.84 0.99
CA GLY A 11 5.91 -6.05 2.09
C GLY A 11 6.69 -6.85 3.14
N GLY A 12 8.02 -6.77 3.07
CA GLY A 12 8.93 -7.15 4.16
C GLY A 12 9.63 -8.49 3.97
N LEU A 13 10.77 -8.50 3.27
CA LEU A 13 11.61 -9.69 3.10
C LEU A 13 12.35 -10.15 4.38
N TYR A 14 12.11 -9.51 5.54
CA TYR A 14 12.89 -9.72 6.77
C TYR A 14 12.08 -9.79 8.07
N GLY A 15 10.76 -10.04 8.01
CA GLY A 15 9.92 -10.11 9.21
C GLY A 15 9.70 -8.77 9.94
N ALA A 16 10.25 -7.68 9.40
CA ALA A 16 9.93 -6.33 9.86
C ALA A 16 8.47 -5.99 9.51
N PRO A 17 7.70 -5.38 10.42
CA PRO A 17 6.35 -4.91 10.12
C PRO A 17 6.36 -3.95 8.93
N ASP A 18 5.39 -4.09 8.01
CA ASP A 18 5.18 -3.12 6.95
C ASP A 18 4.44 -1.89 7.52
N PRO A 19 5.11 -0.74 7.67
CA PRO A 19 4.49 0.46 8.24
C PRO A 19 3.41 1.03 7.33
N THR A 20 3.40 0.66 6.04
CA THR A 20 2.43 1.12 5.04
C THR A 20 1.16 0.28 5.00
N ARG A 21 1.17 -0.89 5.68
CA ARG A 21 0.05 -1.84 5.77
C ARG A 21 -0.41 -2.35 4.41
N GLY A 22 0.53 -2.74 3.56
CA GLY A 22 0.28 -3.29 2.23
C GLY A 22 -0.06 -2.25 1.17
N ALA A 23 0.21 -0.96 1.42
CA ALA A 23 -0.07 0.08 0.45
C ALA A 23 0.79 -0.07 -0.81
N LEU A 24 0.16 0.09 -1.98
CA LEU A 24 0.85 0.11 -3.28
C LEU A 24 0.84 1.50 -3.93
N TRP A 25 0.16 2.46 -3.32
CA TRP A 25 0.01 3.83 -3.83
C TRP A 25 0.18 4.84 -2.70
N TYR A 26 0.68 6.03 -3.04
CA TYR A 26 0.81 7.15 -2.11
C TYR A 26 0.77 8.49 -2.84
N HIS A 27 0.45 9.56 -2.12
CA HIS A 27 0.69 10.94 -2.55
C HIS A 27 1.15 11.80 -1.37
N ALA A 28 1.73 12.97 -1.64
CA ALA A 28 2.12 13.91 -0.59
C ALA A 28 0.93 14.81 -0.18
N ASP A 29 0.86 15.25 1.08
CA ASP A 29 -0.27 16.03 1.64
C ASP A 29 -0.60 17.36 0.94
N TYR A 30 0.29 17.83 0.07
CA TYR A 30 0.11 19.02 -0.76
C TYR A 30 -0.35 18.71 -2.19
N ALA A 31 -0.54 17.44 -2.54
CA ALA A 31 -1.13 17.01 -3.80
C ALA A 31 -2.57 16.55 -3.56
N ASP A 32 -3.46 16.79 -4.53
CA ASP A 32 -4.84 16.28 -4.48
C ASP A 32 -5.17 15.56 -5.80
N PRO A 33 -4.66 14.33 -6.00
CA PRO A 33 -4.93 13.60 -7.22
C PRO A 33 -6.32 12.93 -7.20
N PRO A 34 -7.11 13.00 -8.29
CA PRO A 34 -8.49 12.50 -8.32
C PRO A 34 -8.65 11.00 -8.02
N TRP A 35 -7.63 10.18 -8.31
CA TRP A 35 -7.67 8.74 -8.08
C TRP A 35 -7.82 8.36 -6.60
N THR A 36 -7.46 9.25 -5.68
CA THR A 36 -7.57 9.01 -4.23
C THR A 36 -9.01 8.77 -3.79
N ARG A 37 -9.98 9.33 -4.53
CA ARG A 37 -11.42 9.24 -4.25
C ARG A 37 -11.98 7.82 -4.35
N SER A 38 -11.31 6.93 -5.09
CA SER A 38 -11.70 5.53 -5.25
C SER A 38 -10.78 4.56 -4.49
N MET A 39 -9.98 5.05 -3.55
CA MET A 39 -9.00 4.26 -2.84
C MET A 39 -9.20 4.29 -1.33
N THR A 40 -8.73 3.26 -0.64
CA THR A 40 -8.78 3.17 0.82
C THR A 40 -7.46 3.63 1.41
N ARG A 41 -7.48 4.72 2.20
CA ARG A 41 -6.29 5.21 2.91
C ARG A 41 -5.89 4.21 4.01
N THR A 42 -4.61 3.82 4.07
CA THR A 42 -4.09 2.90 5.08
C THR A 42 -3.41 3.61 6.25
N THR A 43 -2.56 4.60 5.95
CA THR A 43 -1.75 5.33 6.94
C THR A 43 -1.25 6.66 6.37
N GLN A 44 -0.62 7.47 7.22
CA GLN A 44 0.20 8.61 6.80
C GLN A 44 1.52 8.59 7.57
N ILE A 45 2.64 8.73 6.86
CA ILE A 45 4.00 8.75 7.42
C ILE A 45 4.69 10.00 6.91
N GLY A 46 5.01 10.92 7.82
CA GLY A 46 5.43 12.26 7.44
C GLY A 46 4.37 12.92 6.55
N ARG A 47 4.80 13.44 5.40
CA ARG A 47 3.92 14.11 4.43
C ARG A 47 3.28 13.15 3.42
N HIS A 48 3.51 11.85 3.50
CA HIS A 48 3.00 10.88 2.53
C HIS A 48 1.78 10.14 3.08
N ILE A 49 0.71 10.13 2.28
CA ILE A 49 -0.55 9.44 2.56
C ILE A 49 -0.60 8.19 1.69
N TYR A 50 -0.80 7.03 2.30
CA TYR A 50 -0.70 5.71 1.67
C TYR A 50 -2.07 5.07 1.48
N TYR A 51 -2.21 4.26 0.42
CA TYR A 51 -3.47 3.69 -0.03
C TYR A 51 -3.35 2.23 -0.46
N VAL A 52 -4.47 1.51 -0.35
CA VAL A 52 -4.75 0.25 -1.03
C VAL A 52 -5.96 0.41 -1.96
N GLN A 53 -6.03 -0.44 -2.98
CA GLN A 53 -7.25 -0.60 -3.76
C GLN A 53 -8.28 -1.29 -2.85
N GLY A 54 -9.50 -0.73 -2.80
CA GLY A 54 -10.62 -1.30 -2.06
C GLY A 54 -11.07 -2.66 -2.60
#